data_AF-A0A5J4WRV9-F1
#
_entry.id   AF-A0A5J4WRV9-F1
#
_cell.length_a   1.000
_cell.length_b   1.000
_cell.length_c   1.000
_cell.angle_alpha   90.00
_cell.angle_beta   90.00
_cell.angle_gamma   90.00
#
_symmetry.space_group_name_H-M   'P 1'
#
loop_
_entity.id
_entity.type
_entity.pdbx_description
1 polymer ?
#
loop_
_entity_poly.entity_id
_entity_poly.type
_entity_poly.pdbx_seq_one_letter_code
_entity_poly.pdbx_strand_id
1 'polypeptide(L)'
;MQLQRKNKDDIMTMLEAFVLDPLSGYGESMFGQLVSRSSSISGVFGNEANRHDIGAQAKQSISCIERKLIGFKFGGEFMAIKKQVTDLIQKASSCENLSNMYLGWMPFW
;
A
#
# COMPACT_ATOMS: atom_id res chain seq x y z
N MET A 1 -1.40 -8.12 15.20
CA MET A 1 0.04 -8.02 14.87
C MET A 1 0.85 -9.27 15.16
N GLN A 2 0.68 -9.98 16.28
CA GLN A 2 1.42 -11.24 16.54
C GLN A 2 1.09 -12.35 15.52
N LEU A 3 -0.19 -12.59 15.28
CA LEU A 3 -0.65 -13.59 14.30
C LEU A 3 -0.16 -13.28 12.87
N GLN A 4 -0.26 -12.01 12.47
CA GLN A 4 0.18 -11.55 11.14
C GLN A 4 1.70 -11.70 10.94
N ARG A 5 2.51 -11.46 11.99
CA ARG A 5 3.96 -11.70 11.95
C ARG A 5 4.30 -13.18 11.89
N LYS A 6 3.57 -14.02 12.64
CA LYS A 6 3.78 -15.47 12.67
C LYS A 6 3.50 -16.12 11.31
N ASN A 7 2.44 -15.68 10.64
CA ASN A 7 2.00 -16.23 9.36
C ASN A 7 2.39 -15.32 8.18
N LYS A 8 3.54 -14.63 8.26
CA LYS A 8 3.97 -13.68 7.23
C LYS A 8 4.06 -14.35 5.86
N ASP A 9 4.66 -15.53 5.81
CA ASP A 9 4.98 -16.19 4.54
C ASP A 9 3.71 -16.67 3.82
N ASP A 10 2.72 -17.17 4.56
CA ASP A 10 1.40 -17.54 4.00
C ASP A 10 0.68 -16.30 3.42
N ILE A 11 0.69 -15.19 4.16
CA ILE A 11 0.07 -13.93 3.74
C ILE A 11 0.78 -13.38 2.50
N MET A 12 2.11 -13.39 2.47
CA MET A 12 2.92 -12.94 1.34
C MET A 12 2.66 -13.80 0.10
N THR A 13 2.64 -15.12 0.24
CA THR A 13 2.36 -16.05 -0.86
C THR A 13 0.99 -15.78 -1.48
N MET A 14 -0.03 -15.59 -0.63
CA MET A 14 -1.37 -15.28 -1.11
C MET A 14 -1.41 -13.91 -1.82
N LEU A 15 -0.76 -12.88 -1.27
CA LEU A 15 -0.71 -11.55 -1.88
C LEU A 15 0.06 -11.53 -3.19
N GLU A 16 1.17 -12.25 -3.29
CA GLU A 16 1.95 -12.39 -4.53
C GLU A 16 1.10 -13.01 -5.64
N ALA A 17 0.32 -14.05 -5.33
CA ALA A 17 -0.58 -14.66 -6.30
C ALA A 17 -1.62 -13.68 -6.84
N PHE A 18 -2.22 -12.83 -6.00
CA PHE A 18 -3.23 -11.86 -6.44
C PHE A 18 -2.65 -10.63 -7.14
N VAL A 19 -1.50 -10.14 -6.67
CA VAL A 19 -0.89 -8.89 -7.14
C VAL A 19 -0.09 -9.10 -8.43
N LEU A 20 0.46 -10.30 -8.66
CA LEU A 20 1.22 -10.64 -9.86
C LEU A 20 0.39 -11.37 -10.92
N ASP A 21 -0.90 -11.60 -10.69
CA ASP A 21 -1.80 -12.19 -11.67
C ASP A 21 -1.93 -11.26 -12.91
N PRO A 22 -1.51 -11.71 -14.11
CA PRO A 22 -1.56 -10.90 -15.33
C PRO A 22 -2.97 -10.44 -15.74
N LEU A 23 -4.01 -11.12 -15.23
CA LEU A 23 -5.42 -10.81 -15.53
C LEU A 23 -6.11 -10.07 -14.39
N SER A 24 -5.47 -9.90 -13.23
CA SER A 24 -5.98 -9.11 -12.12
C SER A 24 -5.77 -7.62 -12.42
N GLY A 25 -6.50 -7.10 -13.42
CA GLY A 25 -6.47 -5.71 -13.89
C GLY A 25 -6.91 -4.65 -12.87
N TYR A 26 -6.78 -4.90 -11.56
CA TYR A 26 -7.15 -3.98 -10.48
C TYR A 26 -6.15 -2.83 -10.28
N GLY A 27 -4.95 -2.90 -10.88
CA GLY A 27 -3.92 -1.86 -10.79
C GLY A 27 -3.97 -0.78 -11.89
N GLU A 28 -4.59 -1.08 -13.04
CA GLU A 28 -4.53 -0.18 -14.21
C GLU A 28 -5.35 1.12 -14.02
N SER A 29 -6.38 1.11 -13.19
CA SER A 29 -7.34 2.23 -13.12
C SER A 29 -7.18 3.14 -11.89
N MET A 30 -6.93 2.60 -10.69
CA MET A 30 -6.97 3.42 -9.46
C MET A 30 -5.64 4.02 -9.01
N PHE A 31 -4.53 3.28 -9.10
CA PHE A 31 -3.24 3.80 -8.60
C PHE A 31 -2.58 4.79 -9.59
N GLY A 32 -2.72 4.52 -10.90
CA GLY A 32 -2.26 5.41 -11.95
C GLY A 32 -2.94 6.79 -11.94
N GLN A 33 -4.20 6.88 -11.50
CA GLN A 33 -4.93 8.15 -11.44
C GLN A 33 -4.48 9.09 -10.30
N LEU A 34 -4.06 8.55 -9.15
CA LEU A 34 -3.56 9.40 -8.05
C LEU A 34 -2.17 9.95 -8.31
N VAL A 35 -1.33 9.22 -9.07
CA VAL A 35 0.00 9.68 -9.52
C VAL A 35 -0.12 10.61 -10.74
N SER A 36 -1.15 10.46 -11.58
CA SER A 36 -1.34 11.26 -12.81
C SER A 36 -1.95 12.65 -12.62
N ARG A 37 -1.96 13.21 -11.41
CA ARG A 37 -2.29 14.65 -11.22
C ARG A 37 -1.29 15.61 -11.87
N SER A 38 -0.25 15.11 -12.57
CA SER A 38 0.74 15.96 -13.23
C SER A 38 0.97 15.72 -14.73
N SER A 39 0.33 14.76 -15.39
CA SER A 39 0.66 14.49 -16.80
C SER A 39 -0.56 14.08 -17.60
N SER A 40 -1.08 15.04 -18.37
CA SER A 40 -1.70 14.89 -19.69
C SER A 40 -2.46 13.59 -19.99
N ILE A 41 -3.77 13.75 -20.17
CA ILE A 41 -4.65 12.96 -21.06
C ILE A 41 -3.84 12.25 -22.16
N SER A 42 -3.54 10.96 -21.96
CA SER A 42 -3.05 10.09 -23.03
C SER A 42 -3.77 8.76 -22.88
N GLY A 43 -4.81 8.61 -23.67
CA GLY A 43 -5.73 7.50 -23.62
C GLY A 43 -5.16 6.21 -24.23
N VAL A 44 -5.61 5.10 -23.65
CA VAL A 44 -6.16 3.94 -24.37
C VAL A 44 -5.21 3.06 -25.19
N PHE A 45 -3.90 3.34 -25.26
CA PHE A 45 -2.94 2.39 -25.83
C PHE A 45 -2.05 1.76 -24.77
N GLY A 46 -2.32 0.48 -24.48
CA GLY A 46 -1.48 -0.39 -23.66
C GLY A 46 -0.12 -0.62 -24.35
N ASN A 47 0.79 0.31 -24.13
CA ASN A 47 2.20 0.19 -24.47
C ASN A 47 2.90 -0.74 -23.45
N GLU A 48 3.80 -1.59 -23.92
CA GLU A 48 4.55 -2.56 -23.10
C GLU A 48 5.30 -1.89 -21.93
N ALA A 49 5.67 -0.61 -22.09
CA ALA A 49 6.23 0.23 -21.03
C ALA A 49 5.29 0.38 -19.83
N ASN A 50 3.98 0.57 -20.06
CA ASN A 50 2.99 0.69 -18.99
C ASN A 50 2.84 -0.63 -18.21
N ARG A 51 2.90 -1.78 -18.91
CA ARG A 51 2.89 -3.11 -18.26
C ARG A 51 4.12 -3.32 -17.38
N HIS A 52 5.28 -2.85 -17.83
CA HIS A 52 6.52 -2.92 -17.05
C HIS A 52 6.46 -2.04 -15.79
N ASP A 53 5.91 -0.83 -15.90
CA ASP A 53 5.76 0.08 -14.77
C ASP A 53 4.75 -0.43 -13.73
N ILE A 54 3.63 -1.02 -14.18
CA ILE A 54 2.64 -1.66 -13.29
C ILE A 54 3.27 -2.86 -12.56
N GLY A 55 4.03 -3.70 -13.27
CA GLY A 55 4.74 -4.82 -12.66
C GLY A 55 5.78 -4.39 -11.63
N ALA A 56 6.49 -3.29 -11.88
CA ALA A 56 7.43 -2.71 -10.94
C ALA A 56 6.72 -2.16 -9.67
N GLN A 57 5.60 -1.46 -9.85
CA GLN A 57 4.81 -0.91 -8.76
C GLN A 57 4.14 -2.00 -7.91
N ALA A 58 3.68 -3.09 -8.55
CA ALA A 58 3.13 -4.27 -7.90
C ALA A 58 4.18 -4.90 -6.96
N LYS A 59 5.40 -5.13 -7.46
CA LYS A 59 6.54 -5.62 -6.67
C LYS A 59 6.90 -4.68 -5.52
N GLN A 60 6.86 -3.36 -5.75
CA GLN A 60 7.12 -2.37 -4.70
C GLN A 60 6.06 -2.45 -3.58
N SER A 61 4.79 -2.65 -3.95
CA SER A 61 3.70 -2.79 -2.99
C SER A 61 3.84 -4.06 -2.14
N ILE A 62 4.20 -5.19 -2.76
CA ILE A 62 4.51 -6.44 -2.06
C ILE A 62 5.68 -6.26 -1.08
N SER A 63 6.80 -5.67 -1.52
CA SER A 63 7.95 -5.40 -0.66
C SER A 63 7.62 -4.47 0.51
N CYS A 64 6.76 -3.46 0.27
CA CYS A 64 6.26 -2.59 1.33
C CYS A 64 5.45 -3.36 2.40
N ILE A 65 4.55 -4.24 1.96
CA ILE A 65 3.72 -5.04 2.86
C ILE A 65 4.59 -5.97 3.70
N GLU A 66 5.59 -6.62 3.08
CA GLU A 66 6.56 -7.45 3.80
C GLU A 66 7.24 -6.67 4.93
N ARG A 67 7.75 -5.47 4.62
CA ARG A 67 8.40 -4.62 5.64
C ARG A 67 7.45 -4.26 6.77
N LYS A 68 6.19 -3.94 6.47
CA LYS A 68 5.15 -3.64 7.48
C LYS A 68 4.86 -4.84 8.37
N LEU A 69 4.79 -6.04 7.80
CA LEU A 69 4.56 -7.28 8.54
C LEU A 69 5.71 -7.54 9.52
N ILE A 70 6.97 -7.41 9.08
CA ILE A 70 8.14 -7.66 9.94
C ILE A 70 8.30 -6.58 11.03
N GLY A 71 7.71 -5.39 10.83
CA GLY A 71 7.75 -4.29 11.80
C GLY A 71 8.68 -3.15 11.43
N PHE A 72 9.03 -3.03 10.16
CA PHE A 72 9.78 -1.90 9.64
C PHE A 72 8.82 -0.83 9.12
N LYS A 73 9.07 0.43 9.49
CA LYS A 73 8.43 1.58 8.84
C LYS A 73 9.10 1.88 7.49
N PHE A 74 8.40 2.64 6.64
CA PHE A 74 9.03 3.24 5.46
C PHE A 74 10.25 4.06 5.89
N GLY A 75 11.44 3.63 5.47
CA GLY A 75 12.72 4.29 5.79
C GLY A 75 13.21 4.16 7.24
N GLY A 76 12.61 3.31 8.08
CA GLY A 76 12.87 3.29 9.53
C GLY A 76 13.45 2.00 10.11
N GLU A 77 13.78 2.08 11.40
CA GLU A 77 14.30 0.98 12.24
C GLU A 77 13.26 -0.12 12.52
N PHE A 78 13.76 -1.28 12.98
CA PHE A 78 12.94 -2.38 13.44
C PHE A 78 12.12 -2.00 14.69
N MET A 79 10.83 -2.33 14.68
CA MET A 79 9.95 -2.10 15.81
C MET A 79 9.40 -3.41 16.40
N ALA A 80 9.50 -3.52 17.72
CA ALA A 80 8.77 -4.53 18.47
C ALA A 80 7.26 -4.35 18.29
N ILE A 81 6.52 -5.45 18.42
CA ILE A 81 5.06 -5.48 18.17
C ILE A 81 4.32 -4.43 19.01
N LYS A 82 4.64 -4.34 20.31
CA LYS A 82 4.01 -3.37 21.21
C LYS A 82 4.22 -1.93 20.72
N LYS A 83 5.46 -1.56 20.40
CA LYS A 83 5.81 -0.23 19.88
C LYS A 83 5.10 0.06 18.55
N GLN A 84 5.07 -0.91 17.63
CA GLN A 84 4.37 -0.75 16.35
C GLN A 84 2.87 -0.50 16.55
N VAL A 85 2.22 -1.22 17.48
CA VAL A 85 0.80 -1.03 17.77
C VAL A 85 0.54 0.33 18.41
N THR A 86 1.35 0.75 19.39
CA THR A 86 1.23 2.08 20.01
C THR A 86 1.36 3.20 18.98
N ASP A 87 2.34 3.11 18.08
CA ASP A 87 2.53 4.10 17.02
C ASP A 87 1.37 4.12 16.02
N LEU A 88 0.77 2.96 15.72
CA LEU A 88 -0.42 2.89 14.86
C LEU A 88 -1.61 3.59 15.51
N ILE A 89 -1.83 3.36 16.82
CA ILE A 89 -2.88 4.03 17.59
C ILE A 89 -2.64 5.54 17.58
N GLN A 90 -1.41 5.98 17.88
CA GLN A 90 -1.07 7.41 17.89
C GLN A 90 -1.30 8.06 16.53
N LYS A 91 -0.96 7.38 15.43
CA LYS A 91 -1.22 7.89 14.07
C LYS A 91 -2.71 7.97 13.77
N ALA A 92 -3.49 6.98 14.18
CA ALA A 92 -4.93 6.95 13.98
C ALA A 92 -5.67 8.00 14.82
N SER A 93 -5.12 8.36 15.99
CA SER A 93 -5.67 9.39 16.88
C SER A 93 -5.14 10.81 16.61
N SER A 94 -4.21 10.98 15.67
CA SER A 94 -3.63 12.30 15.39
C SER A 94 -4.63 13.19 14.66
N CYS A 95 -4.98 14.33 15.27
CA CYS A 95 -5.87 15.33 14.67
C CYS A 95 -5.38 15.82 13.31
N GLU A 96 -4.07 15.93 13.09
CA GLU A 96 -3.50 16.32 11.80
C GLU A 96 -3.76 15.26 10.73
N ASN A 97 -3.59 13.97 11.06
CA ASN A 97 -3.86 12.90 10.11
C ASN A 97 -5.37 12.80 9.80
N LEU A 98 -6.21 13.01 10.81
CA LEU A 98 -7.67 12.95 10.69
C LEU A 98 -8.23 14.13 9.89
N SER A 99 -7.73 15.35 10.14
CA SER A 99 -8.21 16.58 9.48
C SER A 99 -7.81 16.67 8.00
N ASN A 100 -6.71 16.01 7.61
CA ASN A 100 -6.30 15.94 6.20
C ASN A 100 -7.09 14.92 5.37
N MET A 101 -8.00 14.14 5.98
CA MET A 101 -8.82 13.21 5.23
C MET A 101 -9.95 13.91 4.47
N TYR A 102 -10.46 13.22 3.45
CA TYR A 102 -11.56 13.71 2.62
C TYR A 102 -12.77 14.11 3.46
N LEU A 103 -13.46 15.19 3.09
CA LEU A 103 -14.60 15.74 3.84
C LEU A 103 -15.70 14.69 4.13
N GLY A 104 -15.93 13.74 3.22
CA GLY A 104 -16.89 12.65 3.41
C GLY A 104 -16.44 11.52 4.34
N TRP A 105 -15.20 11.55 4.82
CA TRP A 105 -14.71 10.63 5.87
C TRP A 105 -15.30 10.98 7.24
N MET A 106 -15.79 12.23 7.41
CA MET A 106 -16.47 12.72 8.61
C MET A 106 -15.78 12.28 9.92
N PRO A 107 -14.58 12.79 10.23
CA PRO A 107 -13.79 12.38 11.41
C PRO A 107 -14.43 12.77 12.76
N PHE A 108 -15.69 13.22 12.77
CA PHE A 108 -16.38 13.78 13.90
C PHE A 108 -17.27 12.71 14.54
N TRP A 109 -17.18 12.58 15.87
CA TRP A 109 -18.06 11.76 16.72
C TRP A 109 -18.49 12.63 17.89
#